data_AF-A0A1H4R516-F1
#
_entry.id   AF-A0A1H4R516-F1
#
_cell.length_a   1.000
_cell.length_b   1.000
_cell.length_c   1.000
_cell.angle_alpha   90.00
_cell.angle_beta   90.00
_cell.angle_gamma   90.00
#
_symmetry.space_group_name_H-M   'P 1'
#
loop_
_entity.id
_entity.type
_entity.pdbx_description
1 polymer ?
#
loop_
_entity_poly.entity_id
_entity_poly.type
_entity_poly.pdbx_seq_one_letter_code
_entity_poly.pdbx_strand_id
1 'polypeptide(L)'
;MLGNLNGWHLVIILFLVLLLFGAPKLPGLARSIGQSMKIFKSEVKSNDEPGTPAPGPDAPRDEVRHPGPAADTPRPDSSSDEPTSKP
;
A
#
# COMPACT_ATOMS: atom_id res chain seq x y z
N MET A 1 -41.57 1.05 -13.21
CA MET A 1 -41.33 -0.41 -13.13
C MET A 1 -39.84 -0.73 -12.99
N LEU A 2 -39.14 -0.12 -12.02
CA LEU A 2 -37.69 -0.26 -11.79
C LEU A 2 -37.35 -0.65 -10.34
N GLY A 3 -38.36 -0.86 -9.49
CA GLY A 3 -38.19 -1.08 -8.05
C GLY A 3 -37.79 -2.50 -7.64
N ASN A 4 -37.57 -3.41 -8.59
CA ASN A 4 -37.24 -4.81 -8.31
C ASN A 4 -35.74 -5.12 -8.37
N LEU A 5 -34.88 -4.09 -8.47
CA LEU A 5 -33.44 -4.18 -8.20
C LEU A 5 -33.22 -4.36 -6.69
N ASN A 6 -33.82 -5.42 -6.13
CA ASN A 6 -33.58 -5.87 -4.77
C ASN A 6 -32.07 -6.06 -4.67
N GLY A 7 -31.40 -5.31 -3.79
CA GLY A 7 -29.94 -5.36 -3.59
C GLY A 7 -29.40 -6.78 -3.36
N TRP A 8 -30.28 -7.72 -3.04
CA TRP A 8 -30.05 -9.16 -3.09
C TRP A 8 -29.40 -9.66 -4.40
N HIS A 9 -29.80 -9.13 -5.56
CA HIS A 9 -29.20 -9.48 -6.85
C HIS A 9 -27.74 -9.02 -6.93
N LEU A 10 -27.43 -7.85 -6.39
CA LEU A 10 -26.06 -7.33 -6.37
C LEU A 10 -25.14 -8.24 -5.54
N VAL A 11 -25.65 -8.77 -4.42
CA VAL A 11 -24.91 -9.74 -3.59
C VAL A 11 -24.65 -11.04 -4.34
N ILE A 12 -25.63 -11.55 -5.10
CA ILE A 12 -25.47 -12.76 -5.91
C ILE A 12 -24.42 -12.54 -7.01
N ILE A 13 -24.47 -11.41 -7.71
CA ILE A 13 -23.48 -11.06 -8.75
C ILE A 13 -22.10 -10.93 -8.12
N LEU A 14 -21.98 -10.28 -6.97
CA LEU A 14 -20.73 -10.17 -6.23
C LEU A 14 -20.18 -11.56 -5.88
N PHE A 15 -21.04 -12.47 -5.41
CA PHE A 15 -20.66 -13.85 -5.11
C PHE A 15 -20.11 -14.58 -6.36
N LEU A 16 -20.77 -14.48 -7.51
CA LEU A 16 -20.29 -15.03 -8.78
C LEU A 16 -18.92 -14.46 -9.19
N VAL A 17 -18.71 -13.16 -9.02
CA VAL A 17 -17.41 -12.52 -9.30
C VAL A 17 -16.35 -13.03 -8.32
N LEU A 18 -16.65 -13.20 -7.04
CA LEU A 18 -15.74 -13.80 -6.07
C LEU A 18 -15.37 -15.24 -6.44
N LEU A 19 -16.32 -16.02 -6.96
CA LEU A 19 -16.06 -17.40 -7.40
C LEU A 19 -15.15 -17.45 -8.63
N LEU A 20 -15.32 -16.54 -9.60
CA LEU A 20 -14.51 -16.48 -10.82
C LEU A 20 -13.13 -15.87 -10.58
N PHE A 21 -13.04 -14.79 -9.83
CA PHE A 21 -11.81 -14.01 -9.63
C PHE A 21 -11.06 -14.40 -8.36
N GLY A 22 -11.74 -14.97 -7.37
CA GLY A 22 -11.20 -15.29 -6.05
C GLY A 22 -11.13 -14.08 -5.11
N ALA A 23 -11.14 -14.35 -3.80
CA ALA A 23 -10.99 -13.34 -2.74
C ALA A 23 -9.73 -12.46 -2.83
N PRO A 24 -8.53 -12.94 -3.24
CA PRO A 24 -7.33 -12.08 -3.22
C PRO A 24 -7.25 -11.09 -4.40
N LYS A 25 -7.97 -11.31 -5.51
CA LYS A 25 -7.87 -10.45 -6.71
C LYS A 25 -8.76 -9.21 -6.65
N LEU A 26 -9.91 -9.29 -5.97
CA LEU A 26 -10.81 -8.15 -5.76
C LEU A 26 -10.20 -6.97 -4.99
N PRO A 27 -9.51 -7.16 -3.84
CA PRO A 27 -8.94 -6.04 -3.12
C PRO A 27 -7.80 -5.37 -3.89
N GLY A 28 -7.07 -6.11 -4.72
CA GLY A 28 -6.06 -5.54 -5.60
C GLY A 28 -6.66 -4.63 -6.68
N LEU A 29 -7.69 -5.10 -7.37
CA LEU A 29 -8.41 -4.32 -8.39
C LEU A 29 -9.13 -3.11 -7.80
N ALA A 30 -9.75 -3.26 -6.62
CA ALA A 30 -10.40 -2.15 -5.92
C ALA A 30 -9.39 -1.06 -5.50
N ARG A 31 -8.21 -1.45 -5.02
CA ARG A 31 -7.15 -0.48 -4.65
C ARG A 31 -6.64 0.29 -5.86
N SER A 32 -6.35 -0.38 -6.98
CA SER A 32 -5.84 0.30 -8.18
C SER A 32 -6.88 1.25 -8.79
N ILE A 33 -8.14 0.83 -8.91
CA ILE A 33 -9.24 1.66 -9.39
C ILE A 33 -9.49 2.83 -8.43
N GLY A 34 -9.48 2.58 -7.12
CA GLY A 34 -9.66 3.60 -6.09
C GLY A 34 -8.58 4.68 -6.12
N GLN A 35 -7.32 4.30 -6.35
CA GLN A 35 -6.21 5.25 -6.52
C GLN A 35 -6.40 6.12 -7.78
N SER A 36 -6.75 5.53 -8.92
CA SER A 36 -7.03 6.29 -10.15
C SER A 36 -8.22 7.24 -10.00
N MET A 37 -9.30 6.78 -9.35
CA MET A 37 -10.49 7.62 -9.08
C MET A 37 -10.19 8.76 -8.10
N LYS A 38 -9.34 8.53 -7.09
CA LYS A 38 -8.91 9.57 -6.15
C LYS A 38 -8.15 10.68 -6.85
N ILE A 39 -7.18 10.34 -7.69
CA ILE A 39 -6.40 11.32 -8.46
C ILE A 39 -7.33 12.11 -9.38
N PHE A 40 -8.18 11.43 -10.15
CA PHE A 40 -9.15 12.08 -11.02
C PHE A 40 -10.09 13.02 -10.24
N LYS A 41 -10.58 12.60 -9.06
CA LYS A 41 -11.43 13.44 -8.21
C LYS A 41 -10.68 14.66 -7.67
N SER A 42 -9.41 14.49 -7.28
CA SER A 42 -8.57 15.58 -6.77
C SER A 42 -8.25 16.61 -7.85
N GLU A 43 -7.91 16.19 -9.07
CA GLU A 43 -7.67 17.09 -10.20
C GLU A 43 -8.94 17.87 -10.58
N VAL A 44 -10.09 17.18 -10.69
CA VAL A 44 -11.37 17.83 -11.00
C VAL A 44 -11.76 18.82 -9.90
N LYS A 45 -11.63 18.44 -8.63
CA LYS A 45 -12.00 19.33 -7.50
C LYS A 45 -11.04 20.51 -7.33
N SER A 46 -9.79 20.37 -7.74
CA SER A 46 -8.81 21.48 -7.70
C SER A 46 -9.05 22.53 -8.79
N ASN A 47 -9.81 22.19 -9.85
CA ASN A 47 -10.22 23.15 -10.87
C ASN A 47 -11.41 24.02 -10.41
N ASP A 48 -12.25 23.48 -9.52
CA ASP A 48 -13.43 24.17 -8.97
C ASP A 48 -13.17 24.87 -7.61
N GLU A 49 -12.11 24.53 -6.87
CA GLU A 49 -11.85 25.09 -5.53
C GLU A 49 -10.33 25.32 -5.29
N PRO A 50 -9.86 26.56 -5.05
CA PRO A 50 -8.45 26.82 -4.76
C PRO A 50 -8.11 26.49 -3.30
N GLY A 51 -7.53 25.31 -3.08
CA GLY A 51 -6.65 25.05 -1.93
C GLY A 51 -7.18 24.08 -0.88
N THR A 52 -6.91 22.79 -1.06
CA THR A 52 -6.66 21.86 0.05
C THR A 52 -5.78 20.70 -0.44
N PRO A 53 -4.57 20.49 0.13
CA PRO A 53 -3.76 19.32 -0.19
C PRO A 53 -4.40 18.07 0.41
N ALA A 54 -4.73 17.08 -0.41
CA ALA A 54 -5.25 15.79 0.05
C ALA A 54 -4.09 14.84 0.42
N PRO A 55 -4.10 14.18 1.60
CA PRO A 55 -3.09 13.18 1.96
C PRO A 55 -3.17 11.98 1.02
N GLY A 56 -2.05 11.57 0.42
CA GLY A 56 -1.95 10.33 -0.37
C GLY A 56 -2.24 9.09 0.51
N PRO A 57 -2.93 8.05 0.01
CA PRO A 57 -3.25 6.90 0.85
C PRO A 57 -1.99 6.10 1.17
N ASP A 58 -1.75 5.99 2.48
CA ASP A 58 -1.12 4.88 3.17
C ASP A 58 -1.08 3.61 2.33
N ALA A 59 0.14 3.22 1.96
CA ALA A 59 0.47 1.82 1.81
C ALA A 59 0.03 1.09 3.09
N PRO A 60 -0.48 -0.15 3.02
CA PRO A 60 -0.47 -1.01 4.18
C PRO A 60 0.95 -0.98 4.74
N ARG A 61 1.12 -0.32 5.88
CA ARG A 61 2.27 -0.55 6.74
C ARG A 61 2.07 -1.98 7.22
N ASP A 62 2.55 -2.93 6.42
CA ASP A 62 3.06 -4.17 6.97
C ASP A 62 4.13 -3.73 7.96
N GLU A 63 3.69 -3.73 9.20
CA GLU A 63 4.46 -3.46 10.40
C GLU A 63 5.77 -4.24 10.33
N VAL A 64 6.85 -3.47 10.28
CA VAL A 64 8.14 -3.74 10.92
C VAL A 64 8.15 -5.06 11.70
N ARG A 65 8.69 -6.11 11.07
CA ARG A 65 9.45 -7.13 11.80
C ARG A 65 10.82 -7.27 11.18
N HIS A 66 11.61 -6.21 11.30
CA HIS A 66 13.02 -6.38 11.64
C HIS A 66 13.10 -6.43 13.17
N PRO A 67 13.25 -7.61 13.79
CA PRO A 67 13.69 -7.65 15.16
C PRO A 67 15.17 -7.25 15.18
N GLY A 68 15.42 -6.03 15.64
CA GLY A 68 16.56 -5.69 16.51
C GLY A 68 17.98 -5.76 15.93
N PRO A 69 18.72 -4.63 15.96
CA PRO A 69 20.17 -4.68 16.10
C PRO A 69 20.49 -5.21 17.51
N ALA A 70 20.67 -6.51 17.62
CA ALA A 70 21.16 -7.17 18.83
C ALA A 70 22.13 -8.28 18.43
N ALA A 71 23.35 -7.87 18.10
CA ALA A 71 24.52 -8.72 18.19
C ALA A 71 25.66 -7.85 18.74
N ASP A 72 25.55 -7.50 20.02
CA ASP A 72 26.72 -7.36 20.88
C ASP A 72 27.56 -8.63 20.72
N THR A 73 28.61 -8.57 19.91
CA THR A 73 29.75 -9.47 20.08
C THR A 73 30.86 -8.63 20.71
N PRO A 74 31.32 -9.00 21.93
CA PRO A 74 32.32 -8.24 22.66
C PRO A 74 33.56 -7.96 21.81
N ARG A 75 34.11 -6.76 21.95
CA ARG A 75 35.47 -6.44 21.52
C ARG A 75 36.46 -7.14 22.46
N PRO A 76 37.31 -8.01 21.93
CA PRO A 76 38.70 -8.04 22.39
C PRO A 76 39.61 -7.96 21.14
N ASP A 77 40.47 -6.95 21.08
CA ASP A 77 41.92 -7.12 21.15
C ASP A 77 42.59 -7.73 19.90
N SER A 78 43.11 -6.86 19.04
CA SER A 78 44.33 -7.14 18.27
C SER A 78 44.95 -5.82 17.86
N SER A 79 45.89 -5.42 18.72
CA SER A 79 46.99 -4.50 18.46
C SER A 79 47.80 -4.95 17.23
N SER A 80 48.45 -3.99 16.58
CA SER A 80 49.43 -4.13 15.48
C SER A 80 48.77 -4.43 14.11
N ASP A 81 48.90 -3.62 13.06
CA ASP A 81 50.10 -2.97 12.55
C ASP A 81 49.73 -1.66 11.80
N GLU A 82 50.60 -0.66 11.98
CA GLU A 82 50.64 0.63 11.29
C GLU A 82 51.40 0.45 9.93
N PRO A 83 51.87 1.51 9.24
CA PRO A 83 51.28 2.17 8.07
C PRO A 83 51.99 1.88 6.73
N THR A 84 51.44 2.48 5.66
CA THR A 84 52.13 2.86 4.39
C THR A 84 52.50 1.68 3.47
N SER A 85 52.15 1.72 2.18
CA SER A 85 53.05 2.33 1.21
C SER A 85 52.36 2.54 -0.13
N LYS A 86 52.45 3.78 -0.61
CA LYS A 86 52.22 4.21 -1.99
C LYS A 86 53.59 4.64 -2.55
N PRO A 87 53.91 4.36 -3.81
CA PRO A 87 53.83 5.44 -4.80
C PRO A 87 52.98 5.10 -6.02
#